data_AF-A0A6M3LJ66-F1
#
_entry.id   AF-A0A6M3LJ66-F1
#
_cell.length_a   1.000
_cell.length_b   1.000
_cell.length_c   1.000
_cell.angle_alpha   90.00
_cell.angle_beta   90.00
_cell.angle_gamma   90.00
#
_symmetry.space_group_name_H-M   'P 1'
#
loop_
_entity.id
_entity.type
_entity.pdbx_description
1 polymer ?
#
loop_
_entity_poly.entity_id
_entity_poly.type
_entity_poly.pdbx_seq_one_letter_code
_entity_poly.pdbx_strand_id
1 'polypeptide(L)' 'MNTLDRIYHGHGDDLVITSTYEGNHSPSSLHYANDAIDIRLPSKEKNTVLAEIKNAIGKTYDVVMEIDHIHVEFDPDGK' A
#
# COMPACT_ATOMS: atom_id res chain seq x y z
N MET A 1 1.93 4.22 -17.04
CA MET A 1 0.94 4.17 -15.95
C MET A 1 1.41 3.12 -14.95
N ASN A 2 1.52 3.46 -13.67
CA ASN A 2 1.98 2.54 -12.62
C ASN A 2 0.94 1.41 -12.41
N THR A 3 1.38 0.21 -12.03
CA THR A 3 0.51 -0.93 -11.72
C THR A 3 -0.55 -0.61 -10.67
N LEU A 4 -0.18 0.05 -9.56
CA LEU A 4 -1.13 0.43 -8.51
C LEU A 4 -2.16 1.44 -9.03
N ASP A 5 -1.67 2.41 -9.80
CA ASP A 5 -2.51 3.45 -10.39
C ASP A 5 -3.57 2.87 -11.33
N ARG A 6 -3.21 1.86 -12.13
CA ARG A 6 -4.16 1.13 -12.98
C ARG A 6 -5.22 0.38 -12.18
N ILE A 7 -4.85 -0.22 -11.05
CA ILE A 7 -5.80 -0.92 -10.18
C ILE A 7 -6.81 0.08 -9.62
N TYR A 8 -6.35 1.17 -9.00
CA TYR A 8 -7.26 2.19 -8.45
C TYR A 8 -8.19 2.78 -9.53
N HIS A 9 -7.64 3.15 -10.68
CA HIS A 9 -8.45 3.66 -11.79
C HIS A 9 -9.49 2.66 -12.29
N GLY A 10 -9.16 1.36 -12.32
CA GLY A 10 -10.11 0.30 -12.69
C GLY A 10 -11.29 0.19 -11.73
N HIS A 11 -11.10 0.61 -10.48
CA HIS A 11 -12.12 0.71 -9.45
C HIS A 11 -12.76 2.10 -9.37
N GLY A 12 -12.38 3.05 -10.23
CA GLY A 12 -12.97 4.40 -10.27
C GLY A 12 -12.46 5.34 -9.18
N ASP A 13 -11.29 5.04 -8.60
CA ASP A 13 -10.59 5.90 -7.65
C ASP A 13 -9.25 6.37 -8.26
N ASP A 14 -8.75 7.53 -7.83
CA ASP A 14 -7.37 7.94 -8.08
C ASP A 14 -6.43 7.29 -7.04
N LEU A 15 -5.22 6.89 -7.45
CA LEU A 15 -4.20 6.48 -6.50
C LEU A 15 -3.68 7.70 -5.73
N VAL A 16 -3.83 7.70 -4.41
CA VAL A 16 -3.32 8.75 -3.52
C VAL A 16 -2.38 8.14 -2.48
N ILE A 17 -1.10 8.52 -2.53
CA ILE A 17 -0.14 8.27 -1.46
C ILE A 17 -0.41 9.28 -0.34
N THR A 18 -0.63 8.79 0.88
CA THR A 18 -0.96 9.60 2.06
C THR A 18 0.20 9.75 3.01
N SER A 19 1.15 8.80 3.03
CA SER A 19 2.39 8.92 3.78
C SER A 19 3.56 8.21 3.10
N THR A 20 4.79 8.68 3.34
CA THR A 20 6.02 8.00 2.92
C THR A 20 7.02 7.84 4.07
N TYR A 21 7.51 8.93 4.67
CA TYR A 21 8.48 8.90 5.77
C TYR A 21 7.96 9.63 7.01
N GLU A 22 7.16 10.66 6.77
CA GLU A 22 6.64 11.59 7.75
C GLU A 22 5.58 10.97 8.68
N GLY A 23 5.39 11.60 9.83
CA GLY A 23 4.39 11.17 10.81
C GLY A 23 4.95 10.25 11.88
N ASN A 24 4.05 9.58 12.59
CA ASN A 24 4.39 8.72 13.72
C ASN A 24 4.11 7.26 13.35
N HIS A 25 5.18 6.50 13.14
CA HIS A 25 5.13 5.09 12.83
C HIS A 25 5.70 4.27 13.98
N SER A 26 5.57 2.94 13.92
CA SER A 26 6.17 2.07 14.92
C SER A 26 7.71 2.19 14.91
N PRO A 27 8.41 1.96 16.05
CA PRO A 27 9.86 2.14 16.13
C PRO A 27 10.69 1.34 15.11
N SER A 28 10.15 0.26 14.58
CA SER A 28 10.79 -0.61 13.58
C SER A 28 10.12 -0.52 12.20
N SER A 29 9.33 0.52 11.95
CA SER A 29 8.62 0.69 10.68
C SER A 29 9.58 1.01 9.54
N LEU A 30 9.32 0.41 8.37
CA LEU A 30 10.08 0.65 7.14
C LEU A 30 9.81 2.01 6.49
N HIS A 31 8.81 2.77 6.96
CA HIS A 31 8.68 4.19 6.60
C HIS A 31 9.94 4.98 6.95
N TYR A 32 10.54 4.72 8.12
CA TYR A 32 11.76 5.39 8.55
C TYR A 32 13.01 4.97 7.75
N ALA A 33 12.90 3.93 6.91
CA ALA A 33 13.91 3.53 5.94
C ALA A 33 13.63 4.06 4.51
N ASN A 34 12.49 4.72 4.27
CA ASN A 34 11.94 5.03 2.93
C ASN A 34 11.55 3.78 2.12
N ASP A 35 11.30 2.66 2.79
CA ASP A 35 10.93 1.38 2.18
C ASP A 35 9.43 1.07 2.38
N ALA A 36 8.61 2.06 2.79
CA ALA A 36 7.17 1.90 2.91
C ALA A 36 6.40 3.13 2.44
N ILE A 37 5.16 2.90 2.00
CA ILE A 37 4.19 3.93 1.65
C ILE A 37 2.82 3.57 2.22
N ASP A 38 2.05 4.61 2.56
CA ASP A 38 0.63 4.47 2.85
C ASP A 38 -0.16 5.00 1.67
N ILE A 39 -1.15 4.24 1.23
CA ILE A 39 -2.08 4.65 0.17
C ILE A 39 -3.49 4.72 0.73
N ARG A 40 -4.26 5.71 0.27
CA ARG A 40 -5.64 5.94 0.69
C ARG A 40 -6.50 4.68 0.47
N LEU A 41 -7.38 4.37 1.41
CA LEU A 41 -8.35 3.29 1.22
C LEU A 41 -9.22 3.50 -0.04
N PRO A 42 -9.44 2.46 -0.86
CA PRO A 42 -10.42 2.49 -1.94
C PRO A 42 -11.81 2.83 -1.42
N SER A 43 -12.57 3.59 -2.22
CA SER A 43 -13.93 4.02 -1.87
C SER A 43 -14.91 2.85 -1.82
N LYS A 44 -14.64 1.79 -2.60
CA LYS A 44 -15.42 0.55 -2.67
C LYS A 44 -14.51 -0.66 -2.84
N GLU A 45 -15.08 -1.84 -2.64
CA GLU A 45 -14.43 -3.13 -2.94
C GLU A 45 -13.01 -3.30 -2.33
N LYS A 46 -12.78 -2.72 -1.14
CA LYS A 46 -11.47 -2.67 -0.48
C LYS A 46 -10.71 -4.00 -0.48
N ASN A 47 -11.40 -5.10 -0.18
CA ASN A 47 -10.79 -6.43 -0.15
C ASN A 47 -10.39 -6.94 -1.54
N THR A 48 -11.19 -6.63 -2.57
CA THR A 48 -10.87 -6.95 -3.97
C THR A 48 -9.64 -6.17 -4.40
N VAL A 49 -9.62 -4.86 -4.16
CA VAL A 49 -8.48 -3.99 -4.49
C VAL A 49 -7.22 -4.45 -3.76
N LEU A 50 -7.30 -4.76 -2.46
CA LEU A 50 -6.19 -5.29 -1.68
C LEU A 50 -5.64 -6.59 -2.30
N ALA A 51 -6.51 -7.53 -2.68
CA ALA A 51 -6.10 -8.78 -3.29
C ALA A 51 -5.45 -8.57 -4.68
N GLU A 52 -5.97 -7.66 -5.49
CA GLU A 52 -5.38 -7.28 -6.77
C GLU A 52 -4.00 -6.67 -6.61
N ILE A 53 -3.81 -5.78 -5.63
CA ILE A 53 -2.50 -5.17 -5.31
C ILE A 53 -1.50 -6.28 -4.95
N LYS A 54 -1.85 -7.14 -3.97
CA LYS A 54 -1.00 -8.26 -3.54
C LYS A 54 -0.57 -9.15 -4.70
N ASN A 55 -1.51 -9.49 -5.58
CA ASN A 55 -1.23 -10.33 -6.75
C ASN A 55 -0.35 -9.62 -7.78
N ALA A 56 -0.48 -8.30 -7.93
CA ALA A 56 0.18 -7.54 -8.97
C ALA A 56 1.62 -7.13 -8.63
N ILE A 57 1.92 -6.80 -7.38
CA ILE A 57 3.28 -6.38 -6.96
C ILE A 57 4.11 -7.53 -6.39
N GLY A 58 3.47 -8.65 -6.04
CA GLY A 58 4.14 -9.87 -5.65
C GLY A 58 4.60 -9.90 -4.19
N LYS A 59 5.33 -10.96 -3.84
CA LYS A 59 5.65 -11.34 -2.45
C LYS A 59 6.84 -10.59 -1.83
N THR A 60 7.54 -9.76 -2.59
CA THR A 60 8.63 -8.92 -2.05
C THR A 60 8.11 -7.70 -1.30
N TYR A 61 6.80 -7.49 -1.33
CA TYR A 61 6.13 -6.43 -0.60
C TYR A 61 5.16 -7.07 0.40
N ASP A 62 5.18 -6.57 1.63
CA ASP A 62 4.05 -6.77 2.53
C ASP A 62 2.99 -5.69 2.27
N VAL A 63 1.74 -6.11 2.21
CA VAL A 63 0.61 -5.24 1.91
C VAL A 63 -0.47 -5.53 2.95
N VAL A 64 -0.75 -4.55 3.79
CA VAL A 64 -1.67 -4.68 4.92
C VAL A 64 -2.75 -3.61 4.80
N MET A 65 -4.01 -4.01 4.98
CA MET A 65 -5.08 -3.03 5.13
C MET A 65 -5.16 -2.63 6.60
N GLU A 66 -4.78 -1.39 6.88
CA GLU A 66 -4.96 -0.76 8.18
C GLU A 66 -6.35 -0.12 8.26
N ILE A 67 -6.64 0.55 9.39
CA ILE A 67 -7.98 1.09 9.67
C ILE A 67 -8.37 2.20 8.68
N ASP A 68 -7.42 3.05 8.30
CA ASP A 68 -7.64 4.26 7.49
C ASP A 68 -6.84 4.32 6.19
N HIS A 69 -5.91 3.40 5.96
CA HIS A 69 -5.09 3.30 4.75
C HIS A 69 -4.73 1.84 4.41
N ILE A 70 -4.14 1.62 3.23
CA ILE A 70 -3.41 0.39 2.92
C ILE A 70 -1.92 0.73 3.06
N HIS A 71 -1.25 -0.01 3.93
CA HIS A 71 0.19 0.06 4.12
C HIS A 71 0.88 -0.89 3.14
N VAL A 72 1.91 -0.42 2.45
CA VAL A 72 2.74 -1.19 1.51
C VAL A 72 4.20 -1.01 1.91
N GLU A 73 4.86 -2.07 2.36
CA GLU A 73 6.30 -2.04 2.69
C GLU A 73 7.09 -3.02 1.81
N PHE A 74 8.28 -2.61 1.37
CA PHE A 74 9.25 -3.47 0.67
C PHE A 74 9.99 -4.31 1.70
N ASP A 75 9.66 -5.58 1.77
CA ASP A 75 10.25 -6.55 2.71
C ASP A 75 10.51 -7.87 1.96
N PRO A 76 11.62 -7.96 1.19
CA PRO A 76 11.92 -9.13 0.36
C PRO A 76 12.28 -10.38 1.17
N ASP A 77 12.78 -10.21 2.39
CA ASP A 77 13.16 -11.31 3.28
C ASP A 77 11.98 -11.77 4.16
N GLY A 78 10.97 -10.92 4.31
CA GLY A 78 9.82 -11.15 5.17
C GLY A 78 10.20 -11.13 6.66
N LYS A 79 9.18 -10.93 7.51
CA LYS A 79 9.31 -11.14 8.95
C LYS A 79 9.14 -12.60 9.36
#